data_AF-A0A381X088-F1
#
_entry.id   AF-A0A381X088-F1
#
_cell.length_a   1.000
_cell.length_b   1.000
_cell.length_c   1.000
_cell.angle_alpha   90.00
_cell.angle_beta   90.00
_cell.angle_gamma   90.00
#
_symmetry.space_group_name_H-M   'P 1'
#
loop_
_entity.id
_entity.type
_entity.pdbx_description
1 polymer ?
#
loop_
_entity_poly.entity_id
_entity_poly.type
_entity_poly.pdbx_seq_one_letter_code
_entity_poly.pdbx_strand_id
1 'polypeptide(L)'
;MKPGGRTTSTAGPGPYQPGFFLMGAYQDIMGNMHHLLGRVNEVHVFLDPDEESGYYIEEVIEGTSIASVLDMVQYDEKALVQSIKKQTESAISDEQLKPSEGMRLLADYTKGLRDQTYLSL
;
A
#
# COMPACT_ATOMS: atom_id res chain seq x y z
N MET A 1 32.59 -19.53 -36.38
CA MET A 1 31.65 -18.70 -35.60
C MET A 1 30.33 -19.43 -35.52
N LYS A 2 29.94 -19.91 -34.33
CA LYS A 2 28.59 -20.47 -34.09
C LYS A 2 27.69 -19.34 -33.58
N PRO A 3 26.47 -19.14 -34.11
CA PRO A 3 25.53 -18.22 -33.49
C PRO A 3 24.99 -18.86 -32.19
N GLY A 4 25.14 -18.13 -31.09
CA GLY A 4 24.64 -18.52 -29.77
C GLY A 4 23.11 -18.50 -29.74
N GLY A 5 22.52 -19.64 -29.41
CA GLY A 5 21.07 -19.78 -29.22
C GLY A 5 20.61 -19.00 -28.00
N ARG A 6 19.67 -18.09 -28.20
CA ARG A 6 18.95 -17.38 -27.14
C ARG A 6 17.90 -18.36 -26.58
N THR A 7 18.19 -18.99 -25.45
CA THR A 7 17.20 -19.77 -24.70
C THR A 7 16.20 -18.80 -24.07
N THR A 8 15.04 -18.63 -24.70
CA THR A 8 13.91 -17.95 -24.08
C THR A 8 13.32 -18.87 -23.01
N SER A 9 13.59 -18.55 -21.74
CA SER A 9 12.85 -19.09 -20.61
C SER A 9 11.41 -18.62 -20.72
N THR A 10 10.49 -19.50 -21.09
CA THR A 10 9.05 -19.23 -21.08
C THR A 10 8.50 -19.47 -19.68
N ALA A 11 8.73 -18.53 -18.77
CA ALA A 11 7.78 -18.28 -17.69
C ALA A 11 6.56 -17.59 -18.32
N GLY A 12 5.33 -17.97 -17.92
CA GLY A 12 4.13 -17.22 -18.31
C GLY A 12 4.31 -15.74 -17.97
N PRO A 13 3.62 -14.80 -18.65
CA PRO A 13 3.82 -13.39 -18.36
C PRO A 13 3.46 -13.15 -16.89
N GLY A 14 4.49 -12.91 -16.06
CA GLY A 14 4.30 -12.45 -14.69
C GLY A 14 3.55 -11.12 -14.67
N PRO A 15 3.28 -10.55 -13.48
CA PRO A 15 2.60 -9.27 -13.37
C PRO A 15 3.31 -8.22 -14.25
N TYR A 16 2.53 -7.48 -15.04
CA TYR A 16 3.06 -6.45 -15.93
C TYR A 16 3.45 -5.21 -15.11
N GLN A 17 4.75 -4.88 -15.09
CA GLN A 17 5.30 -3.77 -14.31
C GLN A 17 5.69 -2.62 -15.25
N PRO A 18 4.91 -1.53 -15.33
CA PRO A 18 5.30 -0.34 -16.08
C PRO A 18 6.38 0.46 -15.32
N GLY A 19 7.36 0.99 -16.05
CA GLY A 19 8.40 1.87 -15.53
C GLY A 19 8.25 3.30 -16.04
N PHE A 20 8.34 4.27 -15.13
CA PHE A 20 8.34 5.70 -15.44
C PHE A 20 9.69 6.29 -15.03
N PHE A 21 10.36 6.97 -15.96
CA PHE A 21 11.72 7.49 -15.77
C PHE A 21 11.72 9.02 -15.82
N LEU A 22 12.81 9.63 -15.34
CA LEU A 22 13.00 11.09 -15.27
C LEU A 22 12.00 11.79 -14.33
N MET A 23 11.51 11.08 -13.31
CA MET A 23 10.57 11.60 -12.30
C MET A 23 11.25 12.28 -11.10
N GLY A 24 12.59 12.32 -11.06
CA GLY A 24 13.36 12.81 -9.91
C GLY A 24 13.33 14.33 -9.67
N ALA A 25 12.67 15.11 -10.52
CA ALA A 25 12.54 16.56 -10.37
C ALA A 25 11.07 16.97 -10.25
N TYR A 26 10.76 17.80 -9.26
CA TYR A 26 9.44 18.39 -8.97
C TYR A 26 8.30 17.42 -8.58
N GLN A 27 8.28 16.18 -9.09
CA GLN A 27 7.12 15.29 -8.96
C GLN A 27 6.82 14.88 -7.52
N ASP A 28 7.85 14.69 -6.69
CA ASP A 28 7.68 14.32 -5.28
C ASP A 28 7.04 15.44 -4.44
N ILE A 29 7.40 16.70 -4.72
CA ILE A 29 6.94 17.87 -3.93
C ILE A 29 5.62 18.44 -4.49
N MET A 30 5.41 18.40 -5.80
CA MET A 30 4.23 18.97 -6.46
C MET A 30 3.05 18.00 -6.53
N GLY A 31 3.25 16.75 -6.08
CA GLY A 31 2.17 15.78 -5.93
C GLY A 31 1.12 16.30 -4.95
N ASN A 32 -0.14 16.02 -5.25
CA ASN A 32 -1.22 16.24 -4.31
C ASN A 32 -1.99 14.93 -4.09
N MET A 33 -2.74 14.86 -2.99
CA MET A 33 -3.53 13.68 -2.62
C MET A 33 -4.93 13.74 -3.23
N HIS A 34 -5.02 13.80 -4.57
CA HIS A 34 -6.28 14.00 -5.31
C HIS A 34 -7.44 13.11 -4.82
N HIS A 35 -7.17 11.83 -4.57
CA HIS A 35 -8.14 10.86 -4.05
C HIS A 35 -7.66 10.22 -2.75
N LEU A 36 -6.97 11.00 -1.90
CA LEU A 36 -6.35 10.49 -0.67
C LEU A 36 -5.31 9.38 -0.95
N LEU A 37 -4.83 9.28 -2.19
CA LEU A 37 -3.66 8.48 -2.53
C LEU A 37 -2.45 9.24 -2.00
N GLY A 38 -1.85 8.67 -0.95
CA GLY A 38 -0.71 9.25 -0.28
C GLY A 38 0.60 8.94 -0.98
N ARG A 39 1.72 9.10 -0.26
CA ARG A 39 3.05 8.76 -0.79
C ARG A 39 3.11 7.26 -1.10
N VAL A 40 3.81 6.93 -2.18
CA VAL A 40 4.18 5.55 -2.53
C VAL A 40 5.33 5.06 -1.66
N ASN A 41 5.55 3.75 -1.64
CA ASN A 41 6.79 3.19 -1.09
C ASN A 41 7.99 3.69 -1.90
N GLU A 42 9.05 4.04 -1.22
CA GLU A 42 10.31 4.51 -1.80
C GLU A 42 11.45 3.62 -1.29
N VAL A 43 12.39 3.32 -2.18
CA VAL A 43 13.57 2.52 -1.85
C VAL A 43 14.82 3.18 -2.39
N HIS A 44 15.85 3.25 -1.56
CA HIS A 44 17.16 3.75 -1.97
C HIS A 44 18.06 2.56 -2.29
N VAL A 45 18.51 2.48 -3.54
CA VAL A 45 19.29 1.36 -4.06
C VAL A 45 20.70 1.85 -4.35
N PHE A 46 21.69 1.16 -3.80
CA PHE A 46 23.11 1.43 -4.01
C PHE A 46 23.74 0.29 -4.80
N LEU A 47 24.64 0.65 -5.71
CA LEU A 47 25.39 -0.33 -6.50
C LEU A 47 26.64 -0.73 -5.74
N ASP A 48 26.83 -2.03 -5.57
CA ASP A 48 28.00 -2.60 -4.91
C ASP A 48 28.48 -3.83 -5.72
N PRO A 49 29.67 -3.78 -6.33
CA PRO A 49 30.20 -4.89 -7.10
C PRO A 49 30.62 -6.09 -6.24
N ASP A 50 30.78 -5.93 -4.93
CA ASP A 50 31.12 -7.01 -4.00
C ASP A 50 29.87 -7.80 -3.54
N GLU A 51 28.68 -7.25 -3.73
CA GLU A 51 27.40 -7.91 -3.48
C GLU A 51 27.02 -8.89 -4.61
N GLU A 52 26.44 -10.04 -4.26
CA GLU A 52 26.08 -11.09 -5.23
C GLU A 52 25.09 -10.58 -6.29
N SER A 53 24.19 -9.68 -5.91
CA SER A 53 23.20 -9.06 -6.80
C SER A 53 23.75 -7.83 -7.55
N GLY A 54 24.95 -7.36 -7.22
CA GLY A 54 25.54 -6.13 -7.77
C GLY A 54 24.94 -4.84 -7.22
N TYR A 55 24.02 -4.94 -6.25
CA TYR A 55 23.37 -3.84 -5.56
C TYR A 55 22.83 -4.29 -4.21
N TYR A 56 22.53 -3.34 -3.33
CA TYR A 56 21.79 -3.58 -2.10
C TYR A 56 20.78 -2.45 -1.83
N ILE A 57 19.80 -2.73 -0.96
CA ILE A 57 18.80 -1.74 -0.52
C ILE A 57 19.31 -1.11 0.77
N GLU A 58 19.59 0.19 0.74
CA GLU A 58 20.06 0.94 1.90
C GLU A 58 18.87 1.34 2.80
N GLU A 59 17.82 1.88 2.20
CA GLU A 59 16.67 2.42 2.92
C GLU A 59 15.36 2.02 2.25
N VAL A 60 14.36 1.71 3.09
CA VAL A 60 12.98 1.49 2.69
C VAL A 60 12.11 2.49 3.44
N ILE A 61 11.43 3.35 2.69
CA ILE A 61 10.50 4.34 3.22
C ILE A 61 9.10 3.86 2.85
N GLU A 62 8.31 3.49 3.86
CA GLU A 62 6.95 3.04 3.65
C GLU A 62 6.06 4.18 3.12
N GLY A 63 5.15 3.82 2.21
CA GLY A 63 4.12 4.70 1.71
C GLY A 63 3.11 5.05 2.80
N THR A 64 2.21 5.97 2.48
CA THR A 64 1.25 6.48 3.47
C THR A 64 0.10 5.50 3.68
N SER A 65 -0.19 5.19 4.94
CA SER A 65 -1.38 4.43 5.33
C SER A 65 -2.67 5.23 5.17
N ILE A 66 -3.81 4.55 5.07
CA ILE A 66 -5.13 5.20 5.03
C ILE A 66 -5.35 6.08 6.28
N ALA A 67 -5.02 5.58 7.47
CA ALA A 67 -5.11 6.32 8.72
C ALA A 67 -4.27 7.62 8.68
N SER A 68 -3.03 7.53 8.18
CA SER A 68 -2.15 8.70 8.08
C SER A 68 -2.70 9.76 7.12
N VAL A 69 -3.28 9.38 5.98
CA VAL A 69 -3.90 10.37 5.08
C VAL A 69 -5.17 10.97 5.70
N LEU A 70 -5.98 10.18 6.41
CA LEU A 70 -7.17 10.66 7.10
C LEU A 70 -6.83 11.65 8.23
N ASP A 71 -5.74 11.41 8.96
CA ASP A 71 -5.22 12.34 9.97
C ASP A 71 -4.84 13.71 9.38
N MET A 72 -4.23 13.72 8.18
CA MET A 72 -3.90 14.98 7.46
C MET A 72 -5.14 15.81 7.12
N VAL A 73 -6.29 15.17 6.91
CA VAL A 73 -7.60 15.83 6.70
C VAL A 73 -8.43 15.91 7.98
N GLN A 74 -7.77 15.84 9.15
CA GLN A 74 -8.33 16.06 10.49
C GLN A 74 -9.30 14.99 10.99
N TYR A 75 -9.22 13.78 10.47
CA TYR A 75 -9.93 12.63 11.04
C TYR A 75 -9.02 11.87 12.01
N ASP A 76 -9.52 11.64 13.22
CA ASP A 76 -8.85 10.81 14.22
C ASP A 76 -9.22 9.33 14.04
N GLU A 77 -8.20 8.46 13.93
CA GLU A 77 -8.35 7.01 13.77
C GLU A 77 -9.21 6.40 14.88
N LYS A 78 -9.01 6.83 16.14
CA LYS A 78 -9.74 6.28 17.29
C LYS A 78 -11.21 6.68 17.25
N ALA A 79 -11.50 7.92 16.90
CA ALA A 79 -12.86 8.42 16.73
C ALA A 79 -13.60 7.69 15.60
N LEU A 80 -12.92 7.43 14.48
CA LEU A 80 -13.45 6.64 13.37
C LEU A 80 -13.80 5.21 13.82
N VAL A 81 -12.86 4.51 14.47
CA VAL A 81 -13.09 3.15 14.99
C VAL A 81 -14.24 3.12 16.01
N GLN A 82 -14.30 4.10 16.91
CA GLN A 82 -15.39 4.20 17.89
C GLN A 82 -16.75 4.44 17.22
N SER A 83 -16.79 5.25 16.17
CA SER A 83 -18.01 5.50 15.40
C SER A 83 -18.54 4.22 14.74
N ILE A 84 -17.67 3.45 14.07
CA ILE A 84 -18.06 2.18 13.45
C ILE A 84 -18.45 1.15 14.51
N LYS A 85 -17.75 1.13 15.67
CA LYS A 85 -18.11 0.27 16.80
C LYS A 85 -19.53 0.52 17.29
N LYS A 86 -19.89 1.78 17.51
CA LYS A 86 -21.24 2.16 17.95
C LYS A 86 -22.31 1.76 16.93
N GLN A 87 -22.05 1.96 15.64
CA GLN A 87 -22.97 1.55 14.57
C GLN A 87 -23.14 0.02 14.52
N THR A 88 -22.04 -0.71 14.71
CA THR A 88 -22.04 -2.18 14.75
C THR A 88 -22.83 -2.71 15.94
N GLU A 89 -22.63 -2.14 17.13
CA GLU A 89 -23.37 -2.50 18.36
C GLU A 89 -24.88 -2.25 18.20
N SER A 90 -25.27 -1.14 17.58
CA SER A 90 -26.69 -0.85 17.28
C SER A 90 -27.27 -1.90 16.33
N ALA A 91 -26.59 -2.21 15.23
CA ALA A 91 -27.06 -3.19 14.25
C ALA A 91 -27.19 -4.61 14.83
N ILE A 92 -26.33 -4.97 15.79
CA ILE A 92 -26.45 -6.23 16.54
C ILE A 92 -27.68 -6.21 17.44
N SER A 93 -27.92 -5.11 18.16
CA SER A 93 -29.09 -4.95 19.03
C SER A 93 -30.40 -5.01 18.26
N ASP A 94 -30.41 -4.51 17.03
CA ASP A 94 -31.59 -4.48 16.14
C ASP A 94 -31.76 -5.80 15.32
N GLU A 95 -31.00 -6.84 15.66
CA GLU A 95 -30.97 -8.16 15.00
C GLU A 95 -30.67 -8.11 13.48
N GLN A 96 -30.07 -7.01 13.00
CA GLN A 96 -29.69 -6.84 11.59
C GLN A 96 -28.32 -7.45 11.26
N LEU A 97 -27.48 -7.68 12.28
CA LEU A 97 -26.12 -8.18 12.13
C LEU A 97 -25.79 -9.18 13.25
N LYS A 98 -25.16 -10.31 12.92
CA LYS A 98 -24.73 -11.26 13.96
C LYS A 98 -23.52 -10.71 14.73
N PRO A 99 -23.40 -10.96 16.04
CA PRO A 99 -22.25 -10.50 16.84
C PRO A 99 -20.89 -10.89 16.26
N SER A 100 -20.77 -12.12 15.74
CA SER A 100 -19.54 -12.61 15.12
C SER A 100 -19.16 -11.85 13.84
N GLU A 101 -20.16 -11.47 13.04
CA GLU A 101 -19.96 -10.70 11.80
C GLU A 101 -19.59 -9.25 12.13
N GLY A 102 -20.23 -8.65 13.13
CA GLY A 102 -19.88 -7.31 13.60
C GLY A 102 -18.45 -7.22 14.15
N MET A 103 -18.02 -8.20 14.95
CA MET A 103 -16.63 -8.26 15.45
C MET A 103 -15.63 -8.40 14.30
N ARG A 104 -15.95 -9.21 13.29
CA ARG A 104 -15.11 -9.35 12.09
C ARG A 104 -15.05 -8.05 11.31
N LEU A 105 -16.18 -7.37 11.08
CA LEU A 105 -16.22 -6.08 10.39
C LEU A 105 -15.37 -5.02 11.09
N LEU A 106 -15.41 -4.95 12.43
CA LEU A 106 -14.57 -4.02 13.20
C LEU A 106 -13.09 -4.33 13.09
N ALA A 107 -12.73 -5.62 13.12
CA ALA A 107 -11.35 -6.05 12.93
C ALA A 107 -10.84 -5.72 11.52
N ASP A 108 -11.64 -6.02 10.49
CA ASP A 108 -11.33 -5.75 9.09
C ASP A 108 -11.21 -4.23 8.84
N TYR A 109 -12.10 -3.42 9.41
CA TYR A 109 -12.03 -1.95 9.32
C TYR A 109 -10.77 -1.39 9.97
N THR A 110 -10.45 -1.82 11.19
CA THR A 110 -9.26 -1.35 11.92
C THR A 110 -7.98 -1.77 11.23
N LYS A 111 -7.96 -2.98 10.65
CA LYS A 111 -6.84 -3.44 9.82
C LYS A 111 -6.71 -2.59 8.56
N GLY A 112 -7.82 -2.35 7.86
CA GLY A 112 -7.84 -1.56 6.62
C GLY A 112 -7.32 -0.14 6.80
N LEU A 113 -7.57 0.50 7.95
CA LEU A 113 -6.99 1.81 8.25
C LEU A 113 -5.45 1.82 8.26
N ARG A 114 -4.82 0.68 8.55
CA ARG A 114 -3.35 0.54 8.55
C ARG A 114 -2.78 0.14 7.20
N ASP A 115 -3.64 -0.26 6.27
CA ASP A 115 -3.21 -0.63 4.93
C ASP A 115 -2.79 0.62 4.13
N GLN A 116 -2.02 0.38 3.07
CA GLN A 116 -1.60 1.41 2.12
C GLN A 116 -2.80 1.97 1.36
N THR A 117 -2.67 3.20 0.88
CA THR A 117 -3.73 3.89 0.12
C THR A 117 -3.96 3.32 -1.29
N TYR A 118 -3.05 2.46 -1.78
CA TYR A 118 -3.13 1.83 -3.09
C TYR A 118 -3.83 0.48 -3.05
N LEU A 119 -4.36 0.06 -4.20
CA LEU A 119 -5.11 -1.19 -4.35
C LEU A 119 -4.19 -2.42 -4.28
N SER A 120 -4.67 -3.47 -3.64
CA SER A 120 -4.11 -4.83 -3.73
C SER A 120 -4.79 -5.64 -4.84
N LEU A 121 -4.03 -6.54 -5.47
CA LEU A 121 -4.48 -7.48 -6.50
C LEU A 121 -4.93 -8.81 -5.89
#